data_AF-A0A1I9G487-F1
#
_entry.id   AF-A0A1I9G487-F1
#
_cell.length_a   1.000
_cell.length_b   1.000
_cell.length_c   1.000
_cell.angle_alpha   90.00
_cell.angle_beta   90.00
_cell.angle_gamma   90.00
#
_symmetry.space_group_name_H-M   'P 1'
#
loop_
_entity.id
_entity.type
_entity.pdbx_description
1 polymer ?
#
loop_
_entity_poly.entity_id
_entity_poly.type
_entity_poly.pdbx_seq_one_letter_code
_entity_poly.pdbx_strand_id
1 'polypeptide(L)'
;MSEESSSSLARQLSSAHAAVGEAASNNVLDSNVVFPVGSVLECRNVLNSTTVGQVICSDQPTRLLVLRDTSGPGKVPLVRIVNLALVAQVTCLKDKGVDQSLPWPNLQISTKQVQERMNRAIARKKASIMQTNVSLEGQRAFIHLRKTLEHRVEWSGNNIKVLNRVLIHPPYTADSIEPIGDVSDTAVALAREHVRKILTKYRSTQQTTTPSDDAPADPTPSH
;
A
#
# COMPACT_ATOMS: atom_id res chain seq x y z
N MET A 1 -69.30 -40.47 45.27
CA MET A 1 -68.62 -40.31 46.56
C MET A 1 -67.70 -41.49 46.73
N SER A 2 -66.38 -41.24 46.76
CA SER A 2 -65.30 -42.08 47.35
C SER A 2 -65.06 -43.44 46.64
N GLU A 3 -63.85 -44.00 46.39
CA GLU A 3 -62.46 -43.81 46.83
C GLU A 3 -61.47 -44.26 45.71
N GLU A 4 -60.18 -44.00 45.95
CA GLU A 4 -58.97 -44.21 45.12
C GLU A 4 -58.63 -45.66 44.69
N SER A 5 -57.84 -45.80 43.61
CA SER A 5 -56.51 -46.47 43.65
C SER A 5 -55.72 -46.41 42.32
N SER A 6 -54.55 -45.77 42.38
CA SER A 6 -53.22 -46.10 41.83
C SER A 6 -53.04 -46.79 40.46
N SER A 7 -52.26 -46.15 39.56
CA SER A 7 -50.97 -46.71 39.08
C SER A 7 -50.18 -45.80 38.11
N SER A 8 -48.93 -45.53 38.52
CA SER A 8 -47.67 -45.24 37.82
C SER A 8 -47.63 -45.11 36.28
N LEU A 9 -47.00 -44.03 35.78
CA LEU A 9 -45.99 -44.14 34.72
C LEU A 9 -45.01 -42.96 34.70
N ALA A 10 -43.77 -43.26 35.06
CA ALA A 10 -42.60 -42.39 34.96
C ALA A 10 -42.18 -42.17 33.49
N ARG A 11 -41.75 -40.95 33.15
CA ARG A 11 -40.94 -40.69 31.96
C ARG A 11 -39.58 -40.16 32.39
N GLN A 12 -38.58 -41.03 32.27
CA GLN A 12 -37.15 -40.73 32.35
C GLN A 12 -36.77 -39.77 31.22
N LEU A 13 -36.12 -38.65 31.56
CA LEU A 13 -35.38 -37.82 30.62
C LEU A 13 -33.89 -38.19 30.73
N SER A 14 -33.35 -38.71 29.62
CA SER A 14 -31.96 -39.12 29.48
C SER A 14 -31.04 -37.90 29.33
N SER A 15 -29.98 -37.89 30.13
CA SER A 15 -28.86 -36.96 30.07
C SER A 15 -27.96 -37.28 28.86
N ALA A 16 -27.81 -36.32 27.94
CA ALA A 16 -26.79 -36.37 26.91
C ALA A 16 -25.79 -35.22 27.16
N HIS A 17 -24.61 -35.61 27.66
CA HIS A 17 -23.47 -34.76 27.94
C HIS A 17 -22.80 -34.39 26.62
N ALA A 18 -22.94 -33.13 26.18
CA ALA A 18 -22.22 -32.62 25.01
C ALA A 18 -20.79 -32.25 25.40
N ALA A 19 -19.83 -32.95 24.79
CA ALA A 19 -18.40 -32.74 24.97
C ALA A 19 -18.00 -31.32 24.55
N VAL A 20 -17.46 -30.55 25.51
CA VAL A 20 -16.78 -29.29 25.25
C VAL A 20 -15.41 -29.63 24.65
N GLY A 21 -15.21 -29.27 23.38
CA GLY A 21 -13.92 -29.40 22.72
C GLY A 21 -12.88 -28.50 23.40
N GLU A 22 -11.78 -29.12 23.82
CA GLU A 22 -10.65 -28.47 24.47
C GLU A 22 -9.98 -27.48 23.50
N ALA A 23 -10.01 -26.19 23.83
CA ALA A 23 -9.35 -25.16 23.04
C ALA A 23 -7.83 -25.33 23.12
N ALA A 24 -7.22 -25.80 22.03
CA ALA A 24 -5.76 -25.94 21.94
C ALA A 24 -5.09 -24.57 22.12
N SER A 25 -4.45 -24.40 23.28
CA SER A 25 -3.61 -23.24 23.59
C SER A 25 -2.20 -23.49 23.05
N ASN A 26 -1.87 -22.90 21.91
CA ASN A 26 -0.52 -23.02 21.34
C ASN A 26 0.35 -21.89 21.89
N ASN A 27 1.40 -22.24 22.60
CA ASN A 27 2.38 -21.28 23.08
C ASN A 27 3.23 -20.81 21.88
N VAL A 28 3.20 -19.51 21.58
CA VAL A 28 3.72 -18.90 20.33
C VAL A 28 5.26 -18.88 20.25
N LEU A 29 5.93 -19.46 21.24
CA LEU A 29 7.38 -19.51 21.34
C LEU A 29 8.02 -20.59 20.46
N ASP A 30 7.26 -21.57 20.00
CA ASP A 30 7.79 -22.57 19.07
C ASP A 30 7.86 -21.99 17.65
N SER A 31 9.05 -22.06 17.06
CA SER A 31 9.33 -21.61 15.69
C SER A 31 8.58 -22.38 14.60
N ASN A 32 7.77 -23.39 14.97
CA ASN A 32 7.04 -24.29 14.06
C ASN A 32 5.51 -24.11 14.10
N VAL A 33 4.99 -23.07 14.76
CA VAL A 33 3.54 -22.84 14.80
C VAL A 33 3.01 -22.43 13.44
N VAL A 34 2.12 -23.24 12.86
CA VAL A 34 1.40 -22.94 11.63
C VAL A 34 0.01 -22.42 11.99
N PHE A 35 -0.38 -21.27 11.44
CA PHE A 35 -1.72 -20.70 11.60
C PHE A 35 -2.56 -20.97 10.35
N PRO A 36 -3.52 -21.91 10.39
CA PRO A 36 -4.31 -22.26 9.21
C PRO A 36 -5.13 -21.07 8.71
N VAL A 37 -5.01 -20.75 7.43
CA VAL A 37 -5.84 -19.72 6.77
C VAL A 37 -7.32 -20.07 6.95
N GLY A 38 -8.11 -19.08 7.36
CA GLY A 38 -9.54 -19.24 7.62
C GLY A 38 -9.91 -19.64 9.05
N SER A 39 -8.95 -20.05 9.88
CA SER A 39 -9.19 -20.23 11.32
C SER A 39 -9.46 -18.88 12.00
N VAL A 40 -10.21 -18.88 13.10
CA VAL A 40 -10.42 -17.70 13.95
C VAL A 40 -9.55 -17.83 15.17
N LEU A 41 -8.68 -16.85 15.37
CA LEU A 41 -7.72 -16.82 16.47
C LEU A 41 -8.03 -15.65 17.41
N GLU A 42 -7.76 -15.86 18.69
CA GLU A 42 -7.60 -14.82 19.69
C GLU A 42 -6.10 -14.64 19.97
N CYS A 43 -5.60 -13.43 19.78
CA CYS A 43 -4.24 -13.05 20.12
C CYS A 43 -4.27 -12.16 21.36
N ARG A 44 -3.65 -12.61 22.45
CA ARG A 44 -3.43 -11.80 23.66
C ARG A 44 -2.02 -11.25 23.67
N ASN A 45 -1.87 -9.93 23.70
CA ASN A 45 -0.55 -9.31 23.78
C ASN A 45 0.02 -9.32 25.21
N VAL A 46 1.27 -8.90 25.35
CA VAL A 46 1.96 -8.79 26.65
C VAL A 46 1.34 -7.78 27.62
N LEU A 47 0.46 -6.90 27.13
CA LEU A 47 -0.31 -5.94 27.94
C LEU A 47 -1.72 -6.45 28.27
N ASN A 48 -1.99 -7.75 28.05
CA ASN A 48 -3.28 -8.41 28.24
C ASN A 48 -4.44 -7.88 27.38
N SER A 49 -4.19 -7.06 26.36
CA SER A 49 -5.22 -6.70 25.38
C SER A 49 -5.39 -7.83 24.36
N THR A 50 -6.63 -8.13 24.00
CA THR A 50 -6.96 -9.20 23.06
C THR A 50 -7.40 -8.67 21.70
N THR A 51 -7.06 -9.41 20.66
CA THR A 51 -7.49 -9.17 19.29
C THR A 51 -7.98 -10.47 18.71
N VAL A 52 -9.24 -10.49 18.27
CA VAL A 52 -9.84 -11.64 17.61
C VAL A 52 -9.96 -11.38 16.12
N GLY A 53 -9.66 -12.38 15.30
CA GLY A 53 -9.87 -12.28 13.87
C GLY A 53 -9.62 -13.58 13.12
N GLN A 54 -10.08 -13.60 11.87
CA GLN A 54 -9.86 -14.73 10.97
C GLN A 54 -8.50 -14.63 10.29
N VAL A 55 -7.72 -15.71 10.28
CA VAL A 55 -6.40 -15.75 9.64
C VAL A 55 -6.52 -15.56 8.14
N ILE A 56 -5.82 -14.54 7.62
CA ILE A 56 -5.65 -14.31 6.18
C ILE A 56 -4.36 -15.00 5.71
N CYS A 57 -3.25 -14.71 6.39
CA CYS A 57 -1.94 -15.29 6.15
C CYS A 57 -1.02 -15.08 7.36
N SER A 58 0.13 -15.74 7.36
CA SER A 58 1.21 -15.51 8.31
C SER A 58 2.55 -15.47 7.57
N ASP A 59 3.48 -14.66 8.08
CA ASP A 59 4.88 -14.66 7.66
C ASP A 59 5.74 -15.09 8.84
N GLN A 60 6.23 -16.31 8.76
CA GLN A 60 6.99 -16.95 9.84
C GLN A 60 8.36 -16.29 10.06
N PRO A 61 9.15 -15.94 9.02
CA PRO A 61 10.44 -15.27 9.20
C PRO A 61 10.35 -13.93 9.94
N THR A 62 9.37 -13.07 9.59
CA THR A 62 9.19 -11.78 10.29
C THR A 62 8.24 -11.85 11.47
N ARG A 63 7.71 -13.05 11.79
CA ARG A 63 6.77 -13.30 12.89
C ARG A 63 5.54 -12.38 12.82
N LEU A 64 4.97 -12.23 11.63
CA LEU A 64 3.75 -11.46 11.40
C LEU A 64 2.55 -12.37 11.15
N LEU A 65 1.41 -12.04 11.78
CA LEU A 65 0.13 -12.69 11.56
C LEU A 65 -0.88 -11.66 11.05
N VAL A 66 -1.56 -11.96 9.95
CA VAL A 66 -2.55 -11.06 9.36
C VAL A 66 -3.95 -11.60 9.60
N LEU A 67 -4.77 -10.80 10.28
CA LEU A 67 -6.13 -11.13 10.67
C LEU A 67 -7.16 -10.23 9.99
N ARG A 68 -8.28 -10.82 9.58
CA ARG A 68 -9.52 -10.12 9.24
C ARG A 68 -10.36 -10.00 10.50
N ASP A 69 -10.60 -8.77 10.93
CA ASP A 69 -11.45 -8.45 12.08
C ASP A 69 -12.76 -7.83 11.60
N THR A 70 -13.89 -8.42 11.99
CA THR A 70 -15.25 -7.92 11.68
C THR A 70 -16.01 -7.47 12.92
N SER A 71 -15.34 -7.34 14.08
CA SER A 71 -15.97 -6.95 15.34
C SER A 71 -16.23 -5.45 15.47
N GLY A 72 -15.75 -4.64 14.51
CA GLY A 72 -15.92 -3.19 14.51
C GLY A 72 -17.36 -2.74 14.24
N PRO A 73 -17.69 -1.47 14.61
CA PRO A 73 -18.99 -0.88 14.34
C PRO A 73 -19.29 -0.88 12.83
N GLY A 74 -20.51 -1.26 12.45
CA GLY A 74 -20.93 -1.33 11.05
C GLY A 74 -20.44 -2.58 10.28
N LYS A 75 -19.82 -3.57 10.94
CA LYS A 75 -19.31 -4.81 10.33
C LYS A 75 -18.34 -4.58 9.16
N VAL A 76 -17.72 -3.41 9.09
CA VAL A 76 -16.68 -3.11 8.10
C VAL A 76 -15.46 -3.96 8.44
N PRO A 77 -14.99 -4.83 7.53
CA PRO A 77 -13.85 -5.69 7.80
C PRO A 77 -12.56 -4.85 7.88
N LEU A 78 -11.85 -4.97 9.00
CA LEU A 78 -10.53 -4.40 9.23
C LEU A 78 -9.46 -5.46 9.00
N VAL A 79 -8.35 -5.09 8.37
CA VAL A 79 -7.15 -5.93 8.29
C VAL A 79 -6.19 -5.52 9.40
N ARG A 80 -5.87 -6.45 10.29
CA ARG A 80 -4.93 -6.25 11.40
C ARG A 80 -3.66 -7.04 11.14
N ILE A 81 -2.51 -6.38 11.26
CA ILE A 81 -1.18 -7.01 11.20
C ILE A 81 -0.67 -7.09 12.63
N VAL A 82 -0.50 -8.31 13.12
CA VAL A 82 -0.09 -8.62 14.50
C VAL A 82 1.37 -9.06 14.48
N ASN A 83 2.21 -8.34 15.23
CA ASN A 83 3.58 -8.77 15.49
C ASN A 83 3.57 -9.84 16.59
N LEU A 84 3.83 -11.09 16.22
CA LEU A 84 3.80 -12.25 17.13
C LEU A 84 4.90 -12.17 18.20
N ALA A 85 5.95 -11.36 18.02
CA ALA A 85 6.94 -11.12 19.07
C ALA A 85 6.35 -10.36 20.27
N LEU A 86 5.22 -9.66 20.09
CA LEU A 86 4.50 -8.92 21.14
C LEU A 86 3.24 -9.66 21.61
N VAL A 87 3.04 -10.89 21.15
CA VAL A 87 1.90 -11.74 21.52
C VAL A 87 2.33 -12.70 22.62
N ALA A 88 1.65 -12.63 23.76
CA ALA A 88 1.88 -13.53 24.89
C ALA A 88 1.20 -14.89 24.68
N GLN A 89 0.04 -14.91 24.02
CA GLN A 89 -0.71 -16.15 23.79
C GLN A 89 -1.56 -16.05 22.52
N VAL A 90 -1.64 -17.16 21.78
CA VAL A 90 -2.60 -17.35 20.69
C VAL A 90 -3.49 -18.55 21.01
N THR A 91 -4.79 -18.33 20.92
CA THR A 91 -5.82 -19.36 21.15
C THR A 91 -6.63 -19.54 19.88
N CYS A 92 -6.79 -20.78 19.42
CA CYS A 92 -7.68 -21.08 18.29
C CYS A 92 -9.13 -21.14 18.80
N LEU A 93 -9.96 -20.20 18.36
CA LEU A 93 -11.39 -20.15 18.72
C LEU A 93 -12.24 -20.97 17.76
N LYS A 94 -11.84 -21.05 16.48
CA LYS A 94 -12.54 -21.82 15.46
C LYS A 94 -11.54 -22.34 14.44
N ASP A 95 -11.48 -23.66 14.29
CA ASP A 95 -10.69 -24.28 13.24
C ASP A 95 -11.32 -24.03 11.85
N LYS A 96 -10.56 -24.27 10.78
CA LYS A 96 -11.02 -24.12 9.40
C LYS A 96 -12.20 -25.05 9.13
N GLY A 97 -13.42 -24.54 9.29
CA GLY A 97 -14.63 -25.25 8.87
C GLY A 97 -14.60 -25.52 7.36
N VAL A 98 -15.08 -26.70 6.96
CA VAL A 98 -15.11 -27.19 5.56
C VAL A 98 -15.83 -26.22 4.60
N ASP A 99 -16.73 -25.38 5.11
CA ASP A 99 -17.61 -24.51 4.31
C ASP A 99 -17.25 -23.02 4.30
N GLN A 100 -16.10 -22.63 4.84
CA GLN A 100 -15.71 -21.21 4.82
C GLN A 100 -15.07 -20.85 3.48
N SER A 101 -15.89 -20.27 2.59
CA SER A 101 -15.43 -19.51 1.43
C SER A 101 -14.31 -18.56 1.86
N LEU A 102 -13.14 -18.66 1.21
CA LEU A 102 -12.01 -17.78 1.49
C LEU A 102 -12.51 -16.33 1.43
N PRO A 103 -12.09 -15.46 2.37
CA PRO A 103 -12.56 -14.08 2.45
C PRO A 103 -12.30 -13.29 1.16
N TRP A 104 -11.36 -13.78 0.35
CA TRP A 104 -11.13 -13.35 -1.01
C TRP A 104 -11.45 -14.54 -1.90
N PRO A 105 -12.38 -14.42 -2.88
CA PRO A 105 -12.45 -15.43 -3.94
C PRO A 105 -11.05 -15.57 -4.50
N ASN A 106 -10.62 -16.79 -4.82
CA ASN A 106 -9.32 -17.04 -5.45
C ASN A 106 -9.23 -16.20 -6.72
N LEU A 107 -8.71 -14.97 -6.60
CA LEU A 107 -8.50 -14.10 -7.73
C LEU A 107 -7.33 -14.75 -8.45
N GLN A 108 -7.64 -15.48 -9.50
CA GLN A 108 -6.65 -16.13 -10.35
C GLN A 108 -5.88 -15.02 -11.07
N ILE A 109 -4.91 -14.42 -10.36
CA ILE A 109 -3.99 -13.46 -10.95
C ILE A 109 -3.07 -14.29 -11.82
N SER A 110 -3.24 -14.21 -13.13
CA SER A 110 -2.38 -14.94 -14.06
C SER A 110 -0.93 -14.46 -13.92
N THR A 111 0.03 -15.36 -14.13
CA THR A 111 1.46 -15.01 -14.21
C THR A 111 1.70 -13.85 -15.18
N LYS A 112 0.92 -13.78 -16.27
CA LYS A 112 0.96 -12.68 -17.23
C LYS A 112 0.62 -11.33 -16.59
N GLN A 113 -0.42 -11.25 -15.76
CA GLN A 113 -0.80 -10.02 -15.07
C GLN A 113 0.26 -9.59 -14.03
N VAL A 114 0.85 -10.55 -13.32
CA VAL A 114 1.97 -10.26 -12.40
C VAL A 114 3.17 -9.71 -13.18
N GLN A 115 3.54 -10.38 -14.27
CA GLN A 115 4.67 -9.98 -15.12
C GLN A 115 4.45 -8.59 -15.72
N GLU A 116 3.24 -8.29 -16.18
CA GLU A 116 2.91 -6.98 -16.72
C GLU A 116 3.02 -5.87 -15.66
N ARG A 117 2.51 -6.12 -14.43
CA ARG A 117 2.64 -5.18 -13.32
C ARG A 117 4.10 -4.96 -12.94
N MET A 118 4.90 -6.02 -12.89
CA MET A 118 6.34 -5.94 -12.62
C MET A 118 7.06 -5.14 -13.72
N ASN A 119 6.84 -5.46 -14.99
CA ASN A 119 7.45 -4.75 -16.12
C ASN A 119 7.07 -3.27 -16.12
N ARG A 120 5.81 -2.95 -15.79
CA ARG A 120 5.34 -1.56 -15.67
C ARG A 120 6.03 -0.82 -14.52
N ALA A 121 6.22 -1.47 -13.37
CA ALA A 121 6.96 -0.91 -12.24
C ALA A 121 8.43 -0.66 -12.59
N ILE A 122 9.09 -1.63 -13.26
CA ILE A 122 10.47 -1.50 -13.74
C ILE A 122 10.59 -0.35 -14.73
N ALA A 123 9.72 -0.29 -15.74
CA ALA A 123 9.72 0.79 -16.73
C ALA A 123 9.52 2.17 -16.07
N ARG A 124 8.60 2.28 -15.10
CA ARG A 124 8.37 3.51 -14.34
C ARG A 124 9.60 3.95 -13.55
N LYS A 125 10.31 3.00 -12.94
CA LYS A 125 11.55 3.27 -12.21
C LYS A 125 12.68 3.67 -13.16
N LYS A 126 12.86 2.97 -14.28
CA LYS A 126 13.87 3.32 -15.30
C LYS A 126 13.67 4.74 -15.82
N ALA A 127 12.45 5.12 -16.15
CA ALA A 127 12.12 6.47 -16.61
C ALA A 127 12.30 7.57 -15.52
N SER A 128 12.51 7.21 -14.25
CA SER A 128 12.75 8.18 -13.16
C SER A 128 14.22 8.42 -12.87
N ILE A 129 15.12 7.65 -13.47
CA ILE A 129 16.55 7.74 -13.18
C ILE A 129 17.12 8.97 -13.89
N MET A 130 17.92 9.76 -13.17
CA MET A 130 18.69 10.85 -13.77
C MET A 130 19.82 10.27 -14.62
N GLN A 131 20.06 10.84 -15.80
CA GLN A 131 21.26 10.49 -16.57
C GLN A 131 22.52 11.05 -15.89
N THR A 132 23.65 10.38 -16.10
CA THR A 132 24.95 10.90 -15.66
C THR A 132 25.34 12.09 -16.54
N ASN A 133 25.87 13.15 -15.93
CA ASN A 133 26.36 14.37 -16.61
C ASN A 133 25.31 15.33 -17.20
N VAL A 134 24.07 15.35 -16.67
CA VAL A 134 23.09 16.40 -17.02
C VAL A 134 23.31 17.68 -16.21
N SER A 135 23.10 18.84 -16.85
CA SER A 135 23.27 20.13 -16.18
C SER A 135 22.28 20.32 -15.03
N LEU A 136 22.61 21.16 -14.05
CA LEU A 136 21.73 21.47 -12.91
C LEU A 136 20.39 22.06 -13.38
N GLU A 137 20.41 22.88 -14.42
CA GLU A 137 19.18 23.41 -15.04
C GLU A 137 18.32 22.29 -15.62
N GLY A 138 18.93 21.37 -16.36
CA GLY A 138 18.23 20.20 -16.91
C GLY A 138 17.63 19.31 -15.83
N GLN A 139 18.37 19.06 -14.75
CA GLN A 139 17.86 18.29 -13.60
C GLN A 139 16.63 18.95 -12.98
N ARG A 140 16.67 20.27 -12.75
CA ARG A 140 15.55 21.01 -12.16
C ARG A 140 14.33 21.02 -13.08
N ALA A 141 14.53 21.28 -14.37
CA ALA A 141 13.45 21.23 -15.37
C ALA A 141 12.82 19.84 -15.43
N PHE A 142 13.64 18.78 -15.46
CA PHE A 142 13.16 17.39 -15.47
C PHE A 142 12.32 17.05 -14.23
N ILE A 143 12.80 17.41 -13.03
CA ILE A 143 12.07 17.18 -11.78
C ILE A 143 10.72 17.91 -11.81
N HIS A 144 10.70 19.16 -12.26
CA HIS A 144 9.46 19.94 -12.33
C HIS A 144 8.46 19.32 -13.32
N LEU A 145 8.90 18.98 -14.53
CA LEU A 145 8.08 18.32 -15.53
C LEU A 145 7.55 16.97 -15.04
N ARG A 146 8.38 16.16 -14.36
CA ARG A 146 7.96 14.87 -13.79
C ARG A 146 6.93 15.00 -12.68
N LYS A 147 6.93 16.08 -11.91
CA LYS A 147 5.89 16.34 -10.91
C LYS A 147 4.52 16.58 -11.57
N THR A 148 4.50 17.19 -12.76
CA THR A 148 3.25 17.53 -13.47
C THR A 148 2.77 16.43 -14.41
N LEU A 149 3.69 15.76 -15.12
CA LEU A 149 3.40 14.83 -16.22
C LEU A 149 3.81 13.38 -15.93
N GLU A 150 4.25 13.13 -14.69
CA GLU A 150 4.62 11.82 -14.15
C GLU A 150 5.58 11.02 -15.04
N HIS A 151 5.13 9.89 -15.57
CA HIS A 151 5.91 8.90 -16.31
C HIS A 151 6.00 9.21 -17.80
N ARG A 152 5.39 10.31 -18.26
CA ARG A 152 5.45 10.74 -19.66
C ARG A 152 6.60 11.72 -19.94
N VAL A 153 7.62 11.70 -19.09
CA VAL A 153 8.81 12.55 -19.16
C VAL A 153 10.01 11.65 -18.93
N GLU A 154 10.90 11.61 -19.91
CA GLU A 154 12.08 10.74 -19.93
C GLU A 154 13.28 11.50 -20.49
N TRP A 155 14.48 11.08 -20.09
CA TRP A 155 15.71 11.62 -20.69
C TRP A 155 15.93 11.01 -22.09
N SER A 156 16.39 11.83 -23.01
CA SER A 156 16.79 11.46 -24.36
C SER A 156 18.16 12.08 -24.65
N GLY A 157 19.21 11.42 -24.16
CA GLY A 157 20.55 12.02 -24.04
C GLY A 157 20.51 13.27 -23.18
N ASN A 158 21.10 14.36 -23.65
CA ASN A 158 21.08 15.65 -22.96
C ASN A 158 19.70 16.35 -22.99
N ASN A 159 18.73 15.80 -23.71
CA ASN A 159 17.42 16.43 -23.92
C ASN A 159 16.35 15.74 -23.06
N ILE A 160 15.23 16.43 -22.85
CA ILE A 160 14.08 15.88 -22.12
C ILE A 160 12.97 15.61 -23.11
N LYS A 161 12.59 14.33 -23.26
CA LYS A 161 11.47 13.92 -24.10
C LYS A 161 10.19 13.88 -23.29
N VAL A 162 9.15 14.53 -23.79
CA VAL A 162 7.88 14.72 -23.08
C VAL A 162 6.71 14.28 -23.96
N LEU A 163 5.79 13.51 -23.37
CA LEU A 163 4.58 12.98 -24.00
C LEU A 163 4.81 12.14 -25.27
N ASN A 164 6.06 11.73 -25.55
CA ASN A 164 6.49 11.18 -26.84
C ASN A 164 6.17 12.08 -28.05
N ARG A 165 6.01 13.39 -27.82
CA ARG A 165 5.60 14.35 -28.85
C ARG A 165 6.47 15.58 -28.91
N VAL A 166 7.25 15.87 -27.88
CA VAL A 166 8.17 17.01 -27.88
C VAL A 166 9.49 16.65 -27.22
N LEU A 167 10.55 17.31 -27.67
CA LEU A 167 11.90 17.21 -27.16
C LEU A 167 12.32 18.60 -26.67
N ILE A 168 12.84 18.68 -25.45
CA ILE A 168 13.29 19.92 -24.84
C ILE A 168 14.81 19.89 -24.82
N HIS A 169 15.44 20.80 -25.53
CA HIS A 169 16.89 20.94 -25.59
C HIS A 169 17.42 21.87 -24.50
N PRO A 170 18.68 21.77 -24.08
CA PRO A 170 19.36 22.83 -23.35
C PRO A 170 19.18 24.19 -24.05
N PRO A 171 18.97 25.31 -23.31
CA PRO A 171 18.96 25.45 -21.85
C PRO A 171 17.57 25.21 -21.21
N TYR A 172 16.77 24.30 -21.76
CA TYR A 172 15.50 23.82 -21.20
C TYR A 172 14.46 24.93 -20.97
N THR A 173 14.36 25.86 -21.92
CA THR A 173 13.43 26.99 -21.87
C THR A 173 12.11 26.65 -22.56
N ALA A 174 11.12 27.53 -22.39
CA ALA A 174 9.87 27.50 -23.14
C ALA A 174 10.07 27.58 -24.67
N ASP A 175 11.18 28.15 -25.12
CA ASP A 175 11.53 28.32 -26.53
C ASP A 175 12.37 27.15 -27.06
N SER A 176 13.01 26.38 -26.17
CA SER A 176 13.84 25.21 -26.51
C SER A 176 13.05 23.92 -26.78
N ILE A 177 11.76 24.04 -27.12
CA ILE A 177 10.85 22.90 -27.34
C ILE A 177 10.73 22.61 -28.83
N GLU A 178 11.20 21.44 -29.23
CA GLU A 178 11.09 20.89 -30.58
C GLU A 178 9.97 19.83 -30.66
N PRO A 179 9.08 19.88 -31.67
CA PRO A 179 8.10 18.83 -31.89
C PRO A 179 8.74 17.54 -32.41
N ILE A 180 8.24 16.41 -31.96
CA ILE A 180 8.58 15.07 -32.46
C ILE A 180 7.42 14.63 -33.36
N GLY A 181 7.65 14.61 -34.68
CA GLY A 181 6.65 14.23 -35.68
C GLY A 181 6.11 15.42 -36.48
N ASP A 182 4.91 15.25 -37.05
CA ASP A 182 4.29 16.28 -37.89
C ASP A 182 3.79 17.46 -37.04
N VAL A 183 4.25 18.65 -37.37
CA VAL A 183 3.89 19.90 -36.69
C VAL A 183 2.41 20.25 -36.92
N SER A 184 1.80 19.74 -37.99
CA SER A 184 0.38 19.91 -38.29
C SER A 184 -0.54 19.01 -37.44
N ASP A 185 0.03 18.03 -36.71
CA ASP A 185 -0.74 17.24 -35.76
C ASP A 185 -1.13 18.09 -34.55
N THR A 186 -2.44 18.31 -34.41
CA THR A 186 -3.06 19.00 -33.27
C THR A 186 -2.58 18.46 -31.93
N ALA A 187 -2.33 17.16 -31.81
CA ALA A 187 -1.85 16.55 -30.56
C ALA A 187 -0.42 16.97 -30.21
N VAL A 188 0.44 17.17 -31.21
CA VAL A 188 1.81 17.66 -31.04
C VAL A 188 1.79 19.14 -30.68
N ALA A 189 0.95 19.94 -31.34
CA ALA A 189 0.76 21.36 -31.02
C ALA A 189 0.26 21.58 -29.58
N LEU A 190 -0.75 20.81 -29.14
CA LEU A 190 -1.27 20.85 -27.78
C LEU A 190 -0.22 20.41 -26.74
N ALA A 191 0.55 19.36 -27.04
CA ALA A 191 1.63 18.91 -26.18
C ALA A 191 2.71 19.99 -26.01
N ARG A 192 3.12 20.64 -27.12
CA ARG A 192 4.08 21.74 -27.10
C ARG A 192 3.60 22.90 -26.25
N GLU A 193 2.37 23.35 -26.46
CA GLU A 193 1.81 24.47 -25.71
C GLU A 193 1.66 24.15 -24.22
N HIS A 194 1.26 22.93 -23.87
CA HIS A 194 1.16 22.51 -22.48
C HIS A 194 2.53 22.47 -21.80
N VAL A 195 3.55 21.89 -22.45
CA VAL A 195 4.92 21.85 -21.92
C VAL A 195 5.50 23.26 -21.79
N ARG A 196 5.23 24.14 -22.76
CA ARG A 196 5.61 25.56 -22.71
C ARG A 196 5.06 26.25 -21.47
N LYS A 197 3.77 26.10 -21.18
CA LYS A 197 3.13 26.66 -19.98
C LYS A 197 3.78 26.16 -18.68
N ILE A 198 4.09 24.87 -18.61
CA ILE A 198 4.75 24.29 -17.42
C ILE A 198 6.13 24.93 -17.20
N LEU A 199 6.95 25.04 -18.26
CA LEU A 199 8.28 25.63 -18.19
C LEU A 199 8.25 27.14 -17.90
N THR A 200 7.31 27.89 -18.48
CA THR A 200 7.13 29.31 -18.18
C THR A 200 6.77 29.51 -16.71
N LYS A 201 5.80 28.76 -16.19
CA LYS A 201 5.40 28.83 -14.78
C LYS A 201 6.57 28.51 -13.85
N TYR A 202 7.32 27.45 -14.16
CA TYR A 202 8.50 27.05 -13.40
C TYR A 202 9.53 28.18 -13.29
N ARG A 203 9.84 28.86 -14.40
CA ARG A 203 10.80 29.97 -14.41
C ARG A 203 10.31 31.19 -13.63
N SER A 204 9.04 31.55 -13.77
CA SER A 204 8.46 32.63 -12.98
C SER A 204 8.54 32.33 -11.48
N THR A 205 8.28 31.09 -11.06
CA THR A 205 8.41 30.70 -9.65
C THR A 205 9.87 30.75 -9.15
N GLN A 206 10.85 30.38 -9.98
CA GLN A 206 12.27 30.47 -9.61
C GLN A 206 12.72 31.93 -9.39
N GLN A 207 12.23 32.88 -10.18
CA GLN A 207 12.56 34.30 -10.04
C GLN A 207 11.96 34.94 -8.77
N THR A 208 10.86 34.41 -8.24
CA THR A 208 10.26 34.91 -6.99
C THR A 208 10.98 34.41 -5.74
N THR A 209 11.82 33.37 -5.85
CA THR A 209 12.50 32.72 -4.71
C THR A 209 13.99 33.03 -4.58
N THR A 210 14.52 34.05 -5.26
CA THR A 210 15.86 34.57 -4.95
C THR A 210 15.78 35.39 -3.66
N PRO A 211 16.37 34.97 -2.52
CA PRO A 211 16.51 35.85 -1.37
C PRO A 211 17.46 36.98 -1.76
N SER A 212 16.95 38.20 -1.75
CA SER A 212 17.75 39.42 -1.73
C SER A 212 18.46 39.46 -0.38
N ASP A 213 19.64 38.87 -0.29
CA ASP A 213 20.51 38.95 0.89
C ASP A 213 21.38 40.22 0.79
N ASP A 214 20.72 41.36 0.63
CA ASP A 214 21.31 42.69 0.85
C ASP A 214 20.77 43.20 2.19
N ALA A 215 21.25 42.58 3.27
CA ALA A 215 21.24 43.22 4.58
C ALA A 215 22.44 44.18 4.62
N PRO A 216 22.26 45.48 4.91
CA PRO A 216 23.38 46.39 5.07
C PRO A 216 24.23 45.93 6.26
N ALA A 217 25.54 45.77 6.03
CA ALA A 217 26.49 45.42 7.08
C ALA A 217 26.48 46.50 8.17
N ASP A 218 26.04 46.11 9.36
CA ASP A 218 26.08 46.94 10.56
C ASP A 218 27.55 47.18 10.96
N PRO A 219 28.01 48.43 11.19
CA PRO A 219 29.40 48.71 11.52
C PRO A 219 29.76 48.15 12.91
N THR A 220 30.83 47.37 12.94
CA THR A 220 31.39 46.76 14.15
C THR A 220 31.86 47.82 15.14
N PRO A 221 31.53 47.75 16.44
CA PRO A 221 32.04 48.72 17.41
C PRO A 221 33.51 48.41 17.71
N SER A 222 34.34 49.46 17.63
CA SER A 222 35.74 49.41 18.05
C SER A 222 35.82 49.49 19.57
N HIS A 223 36.71 48.68 20.14
CA HIS A 223 37.04 48.60 21.57
C HIS A 223 37.52 49.93 22.16
#